data_AF-A0A066X9N1-F1
#
_entry.id   AF-A0A066X9N1-F1
#
_cell.length_a   1.000
_cell.length_b   1.000
_cell.length_c   1.000
_cell.angle_alpha   90.00
_cell.angle_beta   90.00
_cell.angle_gamma   90.00
#
_symmetry.space_group_name_H-M   'P 1'
#
loop_
_entity.id
_entity.type
_entity.pdbx_description
1 polymer ?
#
loop_
_entity_poly.entity_id
_entity_poly.type
_entity_poly.pdbx_seq_one_letter_code
_entity_poly.pdbx_strand_id
1 'polypeptide(L)'
;MRLLETTQERQPLGGFVNFEEDNAPEFAILSHTWGGEEVTLQDACDPHKDITSMAGYSKIQGACKLAQSHGYEYIWIDTCCIDKTSSAELSEAINSMFGWYEQASVCYAFLSDLSWPSDPGPGRTAPLKEALRDCRWFTRGWTLQELIAPDTVDFYDKDWRLVGSKMDPSFAPVLSSVTGINLDVLNKTMPLESSSVAERMHWASSRTTTRKEDMAYCLMGIFGVNMPLLYGEGMRAFMRLQEAILQETGDHSIFAWHSNYNTSTQEAAFDQHILSGLLAPSSVEFSQFQHLRPLPAFGTTGQQPIQLTNQGIRISMYLESADGRERDSTPDDFYAVLDCAIQGEEGDYCPRIMLRRLAGNQYARVRTGNVCTMIPAPDSTKPGRGGYKTVFVKRNPAYVLPDVSVLRAGWKATGTRGGMEAYRVIDAYPPGSWVPSLGVLRSRDPYWEPVLAALRFESPTNPQIRVDVVVGWRKVGGEWTLWCHACETQEDLGVAVLWRDMEFAVTGGFERFPVTGSTVRVKFGGENLRRLKRGSAYEVPVDVRLVEVDRLGRKGLRIECCAPAQPHGSGHQGKRAPSLLGNDNTRPSARGT
;
A
#
# COMPACT_ATOMS: atom_id res chain seq x y z
N MET A 1 -7.03 -31.61 22.54
CA MET A 1 -8.36 -31.44 21.92
C MET A 1 -9.47 -31.91 22.86
N ARG A 2 -10.60 -31.20 22.96
CA ARG A 2 -11.79 -31.63 23.71
C ARG A 2 -12.85 -32.19 22.76
N LEU A 3 -13.45 -33.33 23.07
CA LEU A 3 -14.49 -33.98 22.29
C LEU A 3 -15.77 -34.18 23.11
N LEU A 4 -16.90 -34.21 22.42
CA LEU A 4 -18.22 -34.50 22.98
C LEU A 4 -18.58 -35.97 22.73
N GLU A 5 -18.98 -36.69 23.76
CA GLU A 5 -19.56 -38.03 23.64
C GLU A 5 -20.91 -37.96 22.91
N THR A 6 -21.12 -38.84 21.93
CA THR A 6 -22.36 -38.89 21.14
C THR A 6 -23.52 -39.53 21.91
N THR A 7 -23.23 -40.32 22.94
CA THR A 7 -24.21 -41.01 23.78
C THR A 7 -24.79 -40.09 24.85
N GLN A 8 -26.12 -40.06 24.96
CA GLN A 8 -26.86 -39.24 25.93
C GLN A 8 -27.37 -40.11 27.08
N GLU A 9 -26.51 -40.49 28.02
CA GLU A 9 -26.95 -41.37 29.12
C GLU A 9 -27.64 -40.61 30.27
N ARG A 10 -27.28 -39.35 30.57
CA ARG A 10 -27.76 -38.66 31.79
C ARG A 10 -27.94 -37.13 31.76
N GLN A 11 -27.68 -36.44 30.66
CA GLN A 11 -27.83 -34.99 30.50
C GLN A 11 -28.29 -34.64 29.08
N PRO A 12 -28.77 -33.40 28.79
CA PRO A 12 -29.17 -33.03 27.44
C PRO A 12 -28.05 -33.22 26.40
N LEU A 13 -26.78 -33.13 26.81
CA LEU A 13 -25.61 -33.52 26.01
C LEU A 13 -24.80 -34.63 26.71
N GLY A 14 -23.95 -35.34 25.95
CA GLY A 14 -22.99 -36.31 26.49
C GLY A 14 -21.85 -35.64 27.26
N GLY A 15 -20.92 -36.44 27.78
CA GLY A 15 -19.74 -35.94 28.48
C GLY A 15 -18.74 -35.25 27.55
N PHE A 16 -17.98 -34.30 28.09
CA PHE A 16 -16.82 -33.73 27.41
C PHE A 16 -15.53 -34.38 27.91
N VAL A 17 -14.71 -34.89 27.00
CA VAL A 17 -13.46 -35.59 27.31
C VAL A 17 -12.30 -34.87 26.63
N ASN A 18 -11.21 -34.64 27.38
CA ASN A 18 -10.00 -34.04 26.83
C ASN A 18 -9.02 -35.15 26.43
N PHE A 19 -8.52 -35.06 25.20
CA PHE A 19 -7.49 -35.93 24.65
C PHE A 19 -6.25 -35.10 24.32
N GLU A 20 -5.07 -35.69 24.53
CA GLU A 20 -3.83 -35.18 23.92
C GLU A 20 -3.91 -35.41 22.41
N GLU A 21 -3.44 -34.47 21.59
CA GLU A 21 -3.67 -34.49 20.14
C GLU A 21 -3.21 -35.79 19.47
N ASP A 22 -2.05 -36.33 19.86
CA ASP A 22 -1.49 -37.58 19.32
C ASP A 22 -2.26 -38.85 19.74
N ASN A 23 -3.20 -38.74 20.69
CA ASN A 23 -3.92 -39.86 21.29
C ASN A 23 -5.45 -39.74 21.15
N ALA A 24 -5.93 -38.86 20.26
CA ALA A 24 -7.37 -38.73 20.01
C ALA A 24 -7.93 -40.01 19.34
N PRO A 25 -9.10 -40.51 19.79
CA PRO A 25 -9.78 -41.63 19.13
C PRO A 25 -10.37 -41.19 17.79
N GLU A 26 -10.88 -42.12 16.98
CA GLU A 26 -11.68 -41.77 15.79
C GLU A 26 -12.89 -40.93 16.20
N PHE A 27 -13.12 -39.84 15.47
CA PHE A 27 -14.17 -38.87 15.78
C PHE A 27 -14.74 -38.23 14.52
N ALA A 28 -16.01 -37.84 14.61
CA ALA A 28 -16.64 -36.98 13.61
C ALA A 28 -16.42 -35.50 13.94
N ILE A 29 -16.53 -34.61 12.97
CA ILE A 29 -16.46 -33.16 13.19
C ILE A 29 -17.63 -32.43 12.55
N LEU A 30 -18.23 -31.47 13.27
CA LEU A 30 -19.34 -30.66 12.74
C LEU A 30 -18.82 -29.32 12.20
N SER A 31 -18.98 -29.11 10.89
CA SER A 31 -18.80 -27.83 10.23
C SER A 31 -20.16 -27.13 10.08
N HIS A 32 -20.30 -25.91 10.60
CA HIS A 32 -21.57 -25.20 10.52
C HIS A 32 -21.43 -23.67 10.62
N THR A 33 -22.45 -22.96 10.16
CA THR A 33 -22.53 -21.50 10.33
C THR A 33 -23.21 -21.13 11.65
N TRP A 34 -22.62 -20.25 12.43
CA TRP A 34 -23.24 -19.78 13.69
C TRP A 34 -24.52 -18.97 13.43
N GLY A 35 -25.53 -19.20 14.27
CA GLY A 35 -26.80 -18.49 14.37
C GLY A 35 -26.95 -17.73 15.69
N GLY A 36 -28.19 -17.34 16.03
CA GLY A 36 -28.47 -16.48 17.18
C GLY A 36 -28.39 -17.14 18.56
N GLU A 37 -28.45 -18.48 18.64
CA GLU A 37 -28.57 -19.23 19.90
C GLU A 37 -27.68 -20.49 19.90
N GLU A 38 -26.37 -20.29 19.70
CA GLU A 38 -25.40 -21.38 19.81
C GLU A 38 -25.21 -21.83 21.27
N VAL A 39 -25.10 -23.13 21.49
CA VAL A 39 -24.76 -23.69 22.82
C VAL A 39 -23.25 -23.58 23.00
N THR A 40 -22.82 -22.82 24.00
CA THR A 40 -21.40 -22.75 24.38
C THR A 40 -21.01 -23.88 25.33
N LEU A 41 -19.71 -24.07 25.55
CA LEU A 41 -19.23 -24.99 26.59
C LEU A 41 -19.80 -24.61 27.96
N GLN A 42 -19.84 -23.32 28.28
CA GLN A 42 -20.39 -22.82 29.55
C GLN A 42 -21.88 -23.11 29.68
N ASP A 43 -22.66 -22.92 28.61
CA ASP A 43 -24.08 -23.26 28.61
C ASP A 43 -24.29 -24.77 28.83
N ALA A 44 -23.46 -25.61 28.19
CA ALA A 44 -23.54 -27.06 28.32
C ALA A 44 -23.14 -27.57 29.71
N CYS A 45 -22.22 -26.88 30.39
CA CYS A 45 -21.76 -27.23 31.73
C CYS A 45 -22.60 -26.62 32.87
N ASP A 46 -23.53 -25.69 32.59
CA ASP A 46 -24.40 -25.06 33.58
C ASP A 46 -25.67 -25.90 33.83
N PRO A 47 -25.84 -26.54 35.00
CA PRO A 47 -27.02 -27.34 35.30
C PRO A 47 -28.33 -26.56 35.36
N HIS A 48 -28.26 -25.23 35.45
CA HIS A 48 -29.42 -24.33 35.52
C HIS A 48 -29.82 -23.78 34.14
N LYS A 49 -29.00 -24.00 33.11
CA LYS A 49 -29.27 -23.54 31.75
C LYS A 49 -30.10 -24.57 31.00
N ASP A 50 -31.30 -24.18 30.57
CA ASP A 50 -32.07 -25.00 29.63
C ASP A 50 -31.55 -24.82 28.20
N ILE A 51 -30.57 -25.62 27.82
CA ILE A 51 -30.03 -25.64 26.46
C ILE A 51 -31.00 -26.26 25.45
N THR A 52 -32.00 -27.04 25.88
CA THR A 52 -32.87 -27.80 24.97
C THR A 52 -33.80 -26.93 24.14
N SER A 53 -34.05 -25.70 24.61
CA SER A 53 -34.83 -24.68 23.92
C SER A 53 -34.01 -23.88 22.90
N MET A 54 -32.68 -23.96 22.92
CA MET A 54 -31.79 -23.18 22.06
C MET A 54 -31.72 -23.79 20.66
N ALA A 55 -31.77 -22.96 19.61
CA ALA A 55 -31.64 -23.44 18.23
C ALA A 55 -30.33 -24.22 17.96
N GLY A 56 -29.23 -23.84 18.61
CA GLY A 56 -27.94 -24.51 18.51
C GLY A 56 -27.96 -25.94 19.03
N TYR A 57 -28.79 -26.24 20.02
CA TYR A 57 -28.90 -27.59 20.60
C TYR A 57 -29.44 -28.59 19.59
N SER A 58 -30.45 -28.23 18.81
CA SER A 58 -31.01 -29.09 17.75
C SER A 58 -29.96 -29.51 16.72
N LYS A 59 -29.01 -28.62 16.40
CA LYS A 59 -27.88 -28.95 15.51
C LYS A 59 -26.92 -29.94 16.16
N ILE A 60 -26.53 -29.69 17.42
CA ILE A 60 -25.63 -30.59 18.16
C ILE A 60 -26.27 -31.97 18.28
N GLN A 61 -27.56 -32.04 18.67
CA GLN A 61 -28.26 -33.30 18.83
C GLN A 61 -28.35 -34.08 17.50
N GLY A 62 -28.67 -33.39 16.39
CA GLY A 62 -28.69 -34.01 15.08
C GLY A 62 -27.31 -34.55 14.67
N ALA A 63 -26.26 -33.78 14.90
CA ALA A 63 -24.88 -34.18 14.62
C ALA A 63 -24.45 -35.39 15.46
N CYS A 64 -24.77 -35.43 16.77
CA CYS A 64 -24.48 -36.56 17.64
C CYS A 64 -25.23 -37.83 17.18
N LYS A 65 -26.51 -37.71 16.82
CA LYS A 65 -27.31 -38.85 16.31
C LYS A 65 -26.73 -39.39 15.01
N LEU A 66 -26.32 -38.51 14.10
CA LEU A 66 -25.69 -38.88 12.84
C LEU A 66 -24.33 -39.57 13.09
N ALA A 67 -23.47 -38.97 13.91
CA ALA A 67 -22.19 -39.54 14.31
C ALA A 67 -22.35 -40.95 14.93
N GLN A 68 -23.29 -41.10 15.86
CA GLN A 68 -23.61 -42.39 16.49
C GLN A 68 -24.10 -43.41 15.46
N SER A 69 -24.96 -43.00 14.51
CA SER A 69 -25.46 -43.89 13.46
C SER A 69 -24.37 -44.39 12.51
N HIS A 70 -23.28 -43.62 12.39
CA HIS A 70 -22.09 -43.98 11.61
C HIS A 70 -21.01 -44.67 12.46
N GLY A 71 -21.27 -44.92 13.75
CA GLY A 71 -20.37 -45.67 14.64
C GLY A 71 -19.35 -44.83 15.41
N TYR A 72 -19.44 -43.50 15.37
CA TYR A 72 -18.51 -42.63 16.09
C TYR A 72 -18.98 -42.38 17.53
N GLU A 73 -18.13 -42.69 18.50
CA GLU A 73 -18.38 -42.42 19.93
C GLU A 73 -18.20 -40.93 20.25
N TYR A 74 -17.32 -40.24 19.51
CA TYR A 74 -16.97 -38.85 19.77
C TYR A 74 -17.24 -37.95 18.57
N ILE A 75 -17.62 -36.70 18.86
CA ILE A 75 -17.76 -35.63 17.88
C ILE A 75 -17.11 -34.34 18.38
N TRP A 76 -16.43 -33.60 17.50
CA TRP A 76 -15.94 -32.26 17.78
C TRP A 76 -16.88 -31.20 17.21
N ILE A 77 -17.17 -30.18 18.00
CA ILE A 77 -18.03 -29.04 17.63
C ILE A 77 -17.46 -27.75 18.23
N ASP A 78 -17.04 -26.81 17.39
CA ASP A 78 -16.35 -25.57 17.79
C ASP A 78 -17.12 -24.71 18.81
N THR A 79 -18.45 -24.78 18.81
CA THR A 79 -19.30 -24.00 19.72
C THR A 79 -19.21 -24.45 21.16
N CYS A 80 -19.19 -25.76 21.40
CA CYS A 80 -19.21 -26.34 22.74
C CYS A 80 -17.96 -27.13 23.13
N CYS A 81 -17.04 -27.41 22.21
CA CYS A 81 -15.77 -28.09 22.54
C CYS A 81 -14.63 -27.11 22.88
N ILE A 82 -14.72 -25.85 22.46
CA ILE A 82 -13.71 -24.82 22.76
C ILE A 82 -14.18 -23.94 23.92
N ASP A 83 -13.35 -23.77 24.93
CA ASP A 83 -13.54 -22.74 25.95
C ASP A 83 -13.16 -21.36 25.40
N LYS A 84 -14.16 -20.66 24.87
CA LYS A 84 -14.00 -19.31 24.32
C LYS A 84 -13.74 -18.24 25.38
N THR A 85 -13.85 -18.57 26.67
CA THR A 85 -13.53 -17.65 27.77
C THR A 85 -12.04 -17.65 28.11
N SER A 86 -11.33 -18.74 27.76
CA SER A 86 -9.88 -18.86 27.86
C SER A 86 -9.22 -18.37 26.58
N SER A 87 -8.55 -17.21 26.64
CA SER A 87 -7.82 -16.67 25.48
C SER A 87 -6.67 -17.57 25.03
N ALA A 88 -6.07 -18.30 25.97
CA ALA A 88 -5.03 -19.29 25.69
C ALA A 88 -5.61 -20.48 24.91
N GLU A 89 -6.71 -21.08 25.40
CA GLU A 89 -7.35 -22.21 24.72
C GLU A 89 -7.92 -21.80 23.36
N LEU A 90 -8.56 -20.62 23.26
CA LEU A 90 -9.04 -20.10 21.98
C LEU A 90 -7.92 -19.91 20.95
N SER A 91 -6.76 -19.42 21.41
CA SER A 91 -5.60 -19.24 20.53
C SER A 91 -5.01 -20.57 20.08
N GLU A 92 -4.85 -21.52 20.99
CA GLU A 92 -4.42 -22.88 20.68
C GLU A 92 -5.38 -23.53 19.69
N ALA A 93 -6.68 -23.49 19.98
CA ALA A 93 -7.72 -24.08 19.14
C ALA A 93 -7.74 -23.51 17.73
N ILE A 94 -7.56 -22.20 17.55
CA ILE A 94 -7.54 -21.58 16.22
C ILE A 94 -6.29 -22.00 15.42
N ASN A 95 -5.12 -22.15 16.06
CA ASN A 95 -3.92 -22.63 15.38
C ASN A 95 -4.01 -24.13 15.06
N SER A 96 -4.67 -24.94 15.89
CA SER A 96 -4.84 -26.38 15.68
C SER A 96 -6.04 -26.75 14.80
N MET A 97 -6.98 -25.83 14.54
CA MET A 97 -8.27 -26.14 13.91
C MET A 97 -8.14 -26.85 12.56
N PHE A 98 -7.23 -26.39 11.71
CA PHE A 98 -6.99 -27.04 10.41
C PHE A 98 -6.59 -28.51 10.59
N GLY A 99 -5.66 -28.78 11.52
CA GLY A 99 -5.23 -30.13 11.85
C GLY A 99 -6.35 -30.99 12.43
N TRP A 100 -7.22 -30.43 13.28
CA TRP A 100 -8.37 -31.16 13.81
C TRP A 100 -9.39 -31.54 12.73
N TYR A 101 -9.62 -30.66 11.75
CA TYR A 101 -10.44 -31.00 10.58
C TYR A 101 -9.77 -32.05 9.69
N GLU A 102 -8.46 -31.97 9.51
CA GLU A 102 -7.70 -32.95 8.73
C GLU A 102 -7.69 -34.36 9.37
N GLN A 103 -7.61 -34.43 10.69
CA GLN A 103 -7.59 -35.69 11.44
C GLN A 103 -8.97 -36.33 11.64
N ALA A 104 -10.05 -35.56 11.46
CA ALA A 104 -11.41 -36.07 11.65
C ALA A 104 -11.74 -37.16 10.62
N SER A 105 -12.37 -38.24 11.07
CA SER A 105 -12.75 -39.36 10.20
C SER A 105 -13.81 -38.95 9.17
N VAL A 106 -14.69 -38.02 9.53
CA VAL A 106 -15.67 -37.40 8.64
C VAL A 106 -16.06 -36.02 9.14
N CYS A 107 -16.18 -35.08 8.21
CA CYS A 107 -16.77 -33.76 8.46
C CYS A 107 -18.22 -33.72 8.01
N TYR A 108 -19.14 -33.42 8.92
CA TYR A 108 -20.53 -33.13 8.59
C TYR A 108 -20.70 -31.64 8.35
N ALA A 109 -20.96 -31.22 7.11
CA ALA A 109 -21.23 -29.85 6.75
C ALA A 109 -22.74 -29.58 6.82
N PHE A 110 -23.18 -28.82 7.83
CA PHE A 110 -24.60 -28.52 8.06
C PHE A 110 -25.04 -27.22 7.35
N LEU A 111 -25.86 -27.37 6.33
CA LEU A 111 -26.35 -26.30 5.45
C LEU A 111 -27.72 -25.77 5.94
N SER A 112 -27.70 -25.02 7.04
CA SER A 112 -28.90 -24.56 7.76
C SER A 112 -29.91 -23.76 6.93
N ASP A 113 -29.46 -23.09 5.87
CA ASP A 113 -30.23 -22.18 5.03
C ASP A 113 -30.29 -22.62 3.56
N LEU A 114 -29.89 -23.86 3.26
CA LEU A 114 -30.05 -24.42 1.93
C LEU A 114 -31.54 -24.51 1.59
N SER A 115 -31.93 -23.82 0.52
CA SER A 115 -33.28 -23.86 -0.01
C SER A 115 -33.29 -24.71 -1.28
N TRP A 116 -33.96 -25.85 -1.22
CA TRP A 116 -34.16 -26.70 -2.39
C TRP A 116 -34.96 -25.93 -3.46
N PRO A 117 -34.46 -25.78 -4.69
CA PRO A 117 -35.20 -25.01 -5.67
C PRO A 117 -36.40 -25.80 -6.17
N SER A 118 -37.57 -25.16 -6.13
CA SER A 118 -38.81 -25.70 -6.69
C SER A 118 -38.69 -25.77 -8.23
N ASP A 119 -38.58 -26.99 -8.75
CA ASP A 119 -38.65 -27.41 -10.17
C ASP A 119 -37.98 -26.49 -11.23
N PRO A 120 -36.81 -26.86 -11.79
CA PRO A 120 -36.20 -26.11 -12.87
C PRO A 120 -37.04 -26.27 -14.15
N GLY A 121 -37.70 -25.20 -14.59
CA GLY A 121 -38.29 -25.14 -15.92
C GLY A 121 -37.26 -25.57 -17.00
N PRO A 122 -37.71 -26.13 -18.14
CA PRO A 122 -36.84 -26.77 -19.11
C PRO A 122 -35.79 -25.79 -19.67
N GLY A 123 -34.50 -26.14 -19.55
CA GLY A 123 -33.37 -25.43 -20.16
C GLY A 123 -32.39 -24.71 -19.23
N ARG A 124 -32.55 -24.77 -17.90
CA ARG A 124 -31.56 -24.24 -16.94
C ARG A 124 -30.64 -25.35 -16.40
N THR A 125 -29.33 -25.10 -16.39
CA THR A 125 -28.35 -25.88 -15.62
C THR A 125 -28.67 -25.81 -14.11
N ALA A 126 -28.30 -26.87 -13.39
CA ALA A 126 -29.00 -27.43 -12.23
C ALA A 126 -29.38 -26.48 -11.05
N PRO A 127 -30.63 -26.60 -10.52
CA PRO A 127 -31.09 -26.03 -9.25
C PRO A 127 -30.04 -25.95 -8.13
N LEU A 128 -29.34 -27.06 -7.90
CA LEU A 128 -28.50 -27.25 -6.72
C LEU A 128 -27.30 -26.31 -6.69
N LYS A 129 -26.67 -26.04 -7.84
CA LYS A 129 -25.48 -25.19 -7.92
C LYS A 129 -25.75 -23.77 -7.45
N GLU A 130 -26.87 -23.20 -7.86
CA GLU A 130 -27.29 -21.85 -7.46
C GLU A 130 -27.64 -21.82 -5.97
N ALA A 131 -28.39 -22.81 -5.49
CA ALA A 131 -28.73 -22.94 -4.06
C ALA A 131 -27.49 -23.06 -3.16
N LEU A 132 -26.46 -23.81 -3.59
CA LEU A 132 -25.20 -23.92 -2.85
C LEU A 132 -24.41 -22.60 -2.86
N ARG A 133 -24.36 -21.88 -3.98
CA ARG A 133 -23.68 -20.57 -4.06
C ARG A 133 -24.28 -19.54 -3.10
N ASP A 134 -25.60 -19.57 -2.93
CA ASP A 134 -26.31 -18.62 -2.07
C ASP A 134 -26.33 -19.06 -0.59
N CYS A 135 -25.97 -20.31 -0.30
CA CYS A 135 -25.92 -20.83 1.07
C CYS A 135 -24.77 -20.19 1.86
N ARG A 136 -25.05 -19.73 3.09
CA ARG A 136 -24.05 -19.04 3.94
C ARG A 136 -22.82 -19.88 4.23
N TRP A 137 -22.95 -21.21 4.21
CA TRP A 137 -21.80 -22.09 4.42
C TRP A 137 -20.72 -21.88 3.35
N PHE A 138 -21.07 -21.64 2.09
CA PHE A 138 -20.09 -21.43 1.01
C PHE A 138 -19.49 -20.02 0.99
N THR A 139 -20.11 -19.07 1.68
CA THR A 139 -19.69 -17.67 1.73
C THR A 139 -19.05 -17.26 3.07
N ARG A 140 -18.96 -18.16 4.05
CA ARG A 140 -18.28 -17.94 5.34
C ARG A 140 -16.77 -18.19 5.20
N GLY A 141 -15.92 -17.38 5.83
CA GLY A 141 -14.46 -17.53 5.76
C GLY A 141 -13.96 -18.85 6.33
N TRP A 142 -14.35 -19.16 7.57
CA TRP A 142 -13.90 -20.35 8.32
C TRP A 142 -14.19 -21.68 7.61
N THR A 143 -15.33 -21.81 6.94
CA THR A 143 -15.73 -23.05 6.25
C THR A 143 -14.85 -23.40 5.05
N LEU A 144 -13.92 -22.52 4.63
CA LEU A 144 -12.94 -22.84 3.58
C LEU A 144 -11.95 -23.92 4.05
N GLN A 145 -11.36 -23.75 5.23
CA GLN A 145 -10.50 -24.79 5.79
C GLN A 145 -11.28 -26.03 6.19
N GLU A 146 -12.53 -25.88 6.62
CA GLU A 146 -13.42 -26.98 6.97
C GLU A 146 -13.81 -27.83 5.74
N LEU A 147 -13.68 -27.26 4.53
CA LEU A 147 -13.85 -27.97 3.27
C LEU A 147 -12.57 -28.69 2.80
N ILE A 148 -11.45 -27.97 2.88
CA ILE A 148 -10.17 -28.39 2.28
C ILE A 148 -9.45 -29.38 3.19
N ALA A 149 -9.43 -29.15 4.51
CA ALA A 149 -8.63 -29.92 5.44
C ALA A 149 -9.08 -31.37 5.62
N PRO A 150 -10.37 -31.71 5.81
CA PRO A 150 -10.78 -33.11 5.99
C PRO A 150 -10.61 -33.93 4.73
N ASP A 151 -10.42 -35.24 4.85
CA ASP A 151 -10.46 -36.15 3.70
C ASP A 151 -11.90 -36.33 3.19
N THR A 152 -12.85 -36.50 4.12
CA THR A 152 -14.28 -36.72 3.81
C THR A 152 -15.14 -35.59 4.34
N VAL A 153 -16.00 -35.03 3.49
CA VAL A 153 -17.01 -34.03 3.87
C VAL A 153 -18.36 -34.42 3.30
N ASP A 154 -19.34 -34.65 4.17
CA ASP A 154 -20.72 -34.98 3.81
C ASP A 154 -21.63 -33.79 4.12
N PHE A 155 -22.39 -33.35 3.12
CA PHE A 155 -23.22 -32.15 3.19
C PHE A 155 -24.65 -32.53 3.54
N TYR A 156 -25.20 -31.90 4.57
CA TYR A 156 -26.56 -32.16 5.05
C TYR A 156 -27.39 -30.88 5.05
N ASP A 157 -28.66 -30.98 4.66
CA ASP A 157 -29.60 -29.86 4.78
C ASP A 157 -30.07 -29.66 6.23
N LYS A 158 -30.92 -28.66 6.44
CA LYS A 158 -31.48 -28.32 7.76
C LYS A 158 -32.25 -29.46 8.44
N ASP A 159 -32.72 -30.45 7.67
CA ASP A 159 -33.48 -31.61 8.13
C ASP A 159 -32.58 -32.86 8.25
N TRP A 160 -31.25 -32.69 8.20
CA TRP A 160 -30.24 -33.76 8.24
C TRP A 160 -30.36 -34.77 7.10
N ARG A 161 -30.83 -34.32 5.93
CA ARG A 161 -30.84 -35.14 4.71
C ARG A 161 -29.55 -34.92 3.95
N LEU A 162 -28.93 -36.02 3.50
CA LEU A 162 -27.71 -35.97 2.70
C LEU A 162 -27.99 -35.28 1.36
N VAL A 163 -27.25 -34.21 1.09
CA VAL A 163 -27.27 -33.42 -0.14
C VAL A 163 -26.25 -33.97 -1.13
N GLY A 164 -25.08 -34.37 -0.64
CA GLY A 164 -23.97 -34.92 -1.43
C GLY A 164 -22.71 -35.07 -0.59
N SER A 165 -21.70 -35.72 -1.15
CA SER A 165 -20.40 -35.92 -0.52
C SER A 165 -19.29 -35.30 -1.35
N LYS A 166 -18.25 -34.76 -0.71
CA LYS A 166 -17.07 -34.23 -1.39
C LYS A 166 -16.41 -35.26 -2.31
N MET A 167 -16.46 -36.54 -1.93
CA MET A 167 -15.85 -37.64 -2.68
C MET A 167 -16.78 -38.25 -3.75
N ASP A 168 -18.04 -37.81 -3.84
CA ASP A 168 -19.00 -38.32 -4.82
C ASP A 168 -18.68 -37.75 -6.22
N PRO A 169 -18.43 -38.60 -7.25
CA PRO A 169 -18.15 -38.16 -8.62
C PRO A 169 -19.22 -37.27 -9.27
N SER A 170 -20.47 -37.35 -8.79
CA SER A 170 -21.59 -36.53 -9.26
C SER A 170 -21.70 -35.17 -8.56
N PHE A 171 -21.20 -35.06 -7.32
CA PHE A 171 -21.29 -33.85 -6.50
C PHE A 171 -19.99 -33.03 -6.54
N ALA A 172 -18.83 -33.67 -6.57
CA ALA A 172 -17.52 -33.01 -6.58
C ALA A 172 -17.38 -31.96 -7.72
N PRO A 173 -17.85 -32.21 -8.97
CA PRO A 173 -17.80 -31.19 -10.03
C PRO A 173 -18.67 -29.96 -9.72
N VAL A 174 -19.82 -30.15 -9.05
CA VAL A 174 -20.67 -29.04 -8.60
C VAL A 174 -19.94 -28.24 -7.53
N LEU A 175 -19.37 -28.93 -6.53
CA LEU A 175 -18.60 -28.33 -5.45
C LEU A 175 -17.43 -27.49 -5.98
N SER A 176 -16.61 -28.06 -6.87
CA SER A 176 -15.50 -27.36 -7.54
C SER A 176 -15.99 -26.10 -8.28
N SER A 177 -17.13 -26.19 -8.96
CA SER A 177 -17.70 -25.04 -9.69
C SER A 177 -18.31 -23.95 -8.80
N VAL A 178 -18.73 -24.31 -7.58
CA VAL A 178 -19.24 -23.37 -6.57
C VAL A 178 -18.09 -22.65 -5.88
N THR A 179 -17.01 -23.36 -5.56
CA THR A 179 -15.91 -22.85 -4.73
C THR A 179 -14.74 -22.29 -5.53
N GLY A 180 -14.61 -22.67 -6.81
CA GLY A 180 -13.43 -22.36 -7.63
C GLY A 180 -12.19 -23.18 -7.27
N ILE A 181 -12.34 -24.23 -6.45
CA ILE A 181 -11.23 -25.10 -6.03
C ILE A 181 -11.10 -26.26 -7.03
N ASN A 182 -9.87 -26.56 -7.44
CA ASN A 182 -9.59 -27.69 -8.32
C ASN A 182 -10.06 -29.02 -7.68
N LEU A 183 -10.66 -29.91 -8.48
CA LEU A 183 -11.07 -31.25 -8.05
C LEU A 183 -9.92 -32.05 -7.45
N ASP A 184 -8.71 -31.93 -7.98
CA ASP A 184 -7.53 -32.63 -7.48
C ASP A 184 -7.12 -32.16 -6.08
N VAL A 185 -7.36 -30.88 -5.77
CA VAL A 185 -7.16 -30.33 -4.42
C VAL A 185 -8.27 -30.83 -3.49
N LEU A 186 -9.54 -30.79 -3.93
CA LEU A 186 -10.68 -31.25 -3.11
C LEU A 186 -10.58 -32.74 -2.75
N ASN A 187 -10.11 -33.56 -3.70
CA ASN A 187 -9.91 -35.00 -3.56
C ASN A 187 -8.54 -35.37 -2.95
N LYS A 188 -7.72 -34.38 -2.60
CA LYS A 188 -6.35 -34.55 -2.08
C LYS A 188 -5.42 -35.40 -2.95
N THR A 189 -5.66 -35.46 -4.27
CA THR A 189 -4.71 -36.06 -5.22
C THR A 189 -3.55 -35.10 -5.53
N MET A 190 -3.73 -33.82 -5.23
CA MET A 190 -2.75 -32.76 -5.39
C MET A 190 -2.50 -32.05 -4.04
N PRO A 191 -1.23 -31.92 -3.60
CA PRO A 191 -0.90 -31.18 -2.38
C PRO A 191 -1.31 -29.71 -2.47
N LEU A 192 -1.77 -29.15 -1.37
CA LEU A 192 -2.24 -27.77 -1.28
C LEU A 192 -1.15 -26.74 -1.66
N GLU A 193 0.11 -27.05 -1.37
CA GLU A 193 1.29 -26.23 -1.64
C GLU A 193 1.62 -26.12 -3.13
N SER A 194 1.05 -26.98 -3.97
CA SER A 194 1.23 -26.92 -5.42
C SER A 194 0.38 -25.83 -6.08
N SER A 195 -0.72 -25.44 -5.43
CA SER A 195 -1.51 -24.26 -5.79
C SER A 195 -0.78 -22.98 -5.37
N SER A 196 -0.78 -21.98 -6.24
CA SER A 196 -0.12 -20.71 -5.96
C SER A 196 -0.80 -19.96 -4.81
N VAL A 197 -0.08 -19.02 -4.22
CA VAL A 197 -0.64 -18.13 -3.18
C VAL A 197 -1.86 -17.38 -3.69
N ALA A 198 -1.80 -16.85 -4.92
CA ALA A 198 -2.95 -16.18 -5.53
C ALA A 198 -4.17 -17.10 -5.67
N GLU A 199 -3.98 -18.35 -6.09
CA GLU A 199 -5.09 -19.31 -6.26
C GLU A 199 -5.74 -19.64 -4.91
N ARG A 200 -4.93 -19.86 -3.88
CA ARG A 200 -5.43 -20.07 -2.50
C ARG A 200 -6.16 -18.84 -1.95
N MET A 201 -5.66 -17.64 -2.23
CA MET A 201 -6.36 -16.38 -1.89
C MET A 201 -7.66 -16.22 -2.68
N HIS A 202 -7.69 -16.67 -3.93
CA HIS A 202 -8.87 -16.64 -4.79
C HIS A 202 -10.03 -17.47 -4.19
N TRP A 203 -9.76 -18.64 -3.62
CA TRP A 203 -10.80 -19.46 -2.95
C TRP A 203 -11.46 -18.75 -1.76
N ALA A 204 -10.77 -17.77 -1.18
CA ALA A 204 -11.27 -16.92 -0.10
C ALA A 204 -11.91 -15.61 -0.59
N SER A 205 -11.85 -15.30 -1.89
CA SER A 205 -12.25 -13.99 -2.43
C SER A 205 -13.76 -13.74 -2.41
N SER A 206 -14.58 -14.79 -2.45
CA SER A 206 -16.05 -14.70 -2.32
C SER A 206 -16.55 -14.88 -0.89
N ARG A 207 -15.64 -15.05 0.07
CA ARG A 207 -15.97 -15.36 1.46
C ARG A 207 -15.91 -14.13 2.35
N THR A 208 -16.67 -14.18 3.44
CA THR A 208 -16.84 -13.09 4.39
C THR A 208 -16.70 -13.58 5.82
N THR A 209 -16.26 -12.68 6.70
CA THR A 209 -16.09 -12.94 8.13
C THR A 209 -16.78 -11.86 8.94
N THR A 210 -17.25 -12.22 10.14
CA THR A 210 -17.91 -11.26 11.03
C THR A 210 -16.91 -10.29 11.64
N ARG A 211 -15.75 -10.80 12.10
CA ARG A 211 -14.62 -9.97 12.53
C ARG A 211 -13.67 -9.77 11.35
N LYS A 212 -13.06 -8.59 11.27
CA LYS A 212 -12.15 -8.24 10.16
C LYS A 212 -10.89 -9.10 10.19
N GLU A 213 -10.41 -9.40 11.39
CA GLU A 213 -9.20 -10.19 11.64
C GLU A 213 -9.37 -11.65 11.26
N ASP A 214 -10.59 -12.20 11.39
CA ASP A 214 -10.88 -13.59 11.07
C ASP A 214 -10.63 -13.91 9.59
N MET A 215 -10.69 -12.92 8.69
CA MET A 215 -10.30 -13.10 7.28
C MET A 215 -8.85 -13.56 7.14
N ALA A 216 -7.98 -13.16 8.06
CA ALA A 216 -6.61 -13.64 8.11
C ALA A 216 -6.52 -15.00 8.82
N TYR A 217 -7.16 -15.11 9.98
CA TYR A 217 -7.03 -16.29 10.83
C TYR A 217 -7.61 -17.56 10.19
N CYS A 218 -8.72 -17.45 9.45
CA CYS A 218 -9.32 -18.60 8.76
C CYS A 218 -8.47 -19.14 7.59
N LEU A 219 -7.41 -18.43 7.19
CA LEU A 219 -6.52 -18.82 6.10
C LEU A 219 -5.18 -19.37 6.59
N MET A 220 -4.88 -19.29 7.90
CA MET A 220 -3.60 -19.75 8.46
C MET A 220 -3.31 -21.21 8.11
N GLY A 221 -4.28 -22.09 8.30
CA GLY A 221 -4.17 -23.51 7.93
C GLY A 221 -4.02 -23.74 6.43
N ILE A 222 -4.75 -22.99 5.59
CA ILE A 222 -4.64 -23.05 4.12
C ILE A 222 -3.21 -22.71 3.64
N PHE A 223 -2.54 -21.81 4.35
CA PHE A 223 -1.18 -21.38 4.04
C PHE A 223 -0.09 -22.08 4.83
N GLY A 224 -0.43 -22.92 5.80
CA GLY A 224 0.54 -23.59 6.69
C GLY A 224 1.35 -22.61 7.54
N VAL A 225 0.78 -21.46 7.91
CA VAL A 225 1.47 -20.42 8.69
C VAL A 225 0.84 -20.23 10.06
N ASN A 226 1.65 -19.86 11.05
CA ASN A 226 1.19 -19.55 12.40
C ASN A 226 1.45 -18.08 12.72
N MET A 227 0.48 -17.38 13.30
CA MET A 227 0.65 -16.00 13.76
C MET A 227 -0.21 -15.70 15.00
N PRO A 228 0.27 -14.86 15.94
CA PRO A 228 -0.51 -14.49 17.13
C PRO A 228 -1.86 -13.83 16.79
N LEU A 229 -2.92 -14.25 17.50
CA LEU A 229 -4.25 -13.67 17.40
C LEU A 229 -4.36 -12.36 18.18
N LEU A 230 -4.50 -11.24 17.47
CA LEU A 230 -4.63 -9.90 18.05
C LEU A 230 -5.96 -9.28 17.63
N TYR A 231 -7.06 -9.67 18.28
CA TYR A 231 -8.36 -9.04 18.04
C TYR A 231 -8.32 -7.55 18.39
N GLY A 232 -8.75 -6.70 17.46
CA GLY A 232 -8.67 -5.23 17.56
C GLY A 232 -7.67 -4.60 16.58
N GLU A 233 -6.83 -5.39 15.89
CA GLU A 233 -5.89 -4.87 14.89
C GLU A 233 -6.53 -4.61 13.50
N GLY A 234 -7.77 -5.05 13.29
CA GLY A 234 -8.51 -4.84 12.05
C GLY A 234 -7.82 -5.46 10.83
N MET A 235 -7.75 -4.70 9.73
CA MET A 235 -7.18 -5.19 8.45
C MET A 235 -5.67 -5.47 8.52
N ARG A 236 -4.99 -5.04 9.60
CA ARG A 236 -3.57 -5.34 9.81
C ARG A 236 -3.32 -6.84 9.97
N ALA A 237 -4.31 -7.60 10.45
CA ALA A 237 -4.21 -9.07 10.54
C ALA A 237 -3.96 -9.70 9.15
N PHE A 238 -4.65 -9.23 8.10
CA PHE A 238 -4.48 -9.75 6.73
C PHE A 238 -3.12 -9.36 6.13
N MET A 239 -2.57 -8.21 6.51
CA MET A 239 -1.20 -7.84 6.16
C MET A 239 -0.18 -8.76 6.85
N ARG A 240 -0.39 -9.09 8.13
CA ARG A 240 0.48 -10.01 8.87
C ARG A 240 0.42 -11.44 8.31
N LEU A 241 -0.74 -11.90 7.86
CA LEU A 241 -0.88 -13.18 7.17
C LEU A 241 0.03 -13.22 5.93
N GLN A 242 -0.05 -12.20 5.07
CA GLN A 242 0.81 -12.13 3.88
C GLN A 242 2.30 -12.02 4.25
N GLU A 243 2.65 -11.30 5.31
CA GLU A 243 4.02 -11.24 5.84
C GLU A 243 4.51 -12.61 6.34
N ALA A 244 3.66 -13.41 6.96
CA ALA A 244 3.98 -14.78 7.37
C ALA A 244 4.15 -15.70 6.15
N ILE A 245 3.26 -15.59 5.15
CA ILE A 245 3.38 -16.35 3.88
C ILE A 245 4.71 -16.05 3.18
N LEU A 246 5.11 -14.77 3.11
CA LEU A 246 6.38 -14.36 2.50
C LEU A 246 7.64 -14.89 3.20
N GLN A 247 7.53 -15.37 4.44
CA GLN A 247 8.65 -16.00 5.14
C GLN A 247 8.84 -17.46 4.71
N GLU A 248 7.76 -18.12 4.25
CA GLU A 248 7.76 -19.54 3.90
C GLU A 248 7.86 -19.81 2.39
N THR A 249 7.50 -18.83 1.53
CA THR A 249 7.51 -19.01 0.08
C THR A 249 8.05 -17.82 -0.71
N GLY A 250 8.67 -18.12 -1.86
CA GLY A 250 9.10 -17.15 -2.88
C GLY A 250 8.07 -16.94 -4.01
N ASP A 251 6.84 -17.41 -3.86
CA ASP A 251 5.81 -17.31 -4.88
C ASP A 251 5.35 -15.85 -5.10
N HIS A 252 5.73 -15.28 -6.25
CA HIS A 252 5.38 -13.90 -6.63
C HIS A 252 3.87 -13.71 -6.89
N SER A 253 3.08 -14.79 -6.99
CA SER A 253 1.62 -14.69 -7.18
C SER A 253 0.91 -13.99 -6.01
N ILE A 254 1.52 -13.93 -4.81
CA ILE A 254 1.00 -13.10 -3.71
C ILE A 254 0.85 -11.61 -4.07
N PHE A 255 1.60 -11.13 -5.06
CA PHE A 255 1.52 -9.75 -5.55
C PHE A 255 0.57 -9.60 -6.75
N ALA A 256 0.02 -10.70 -7.27
CA ALA A 256 -0.95 -10.74 -8.36
C ALA A 256 -2.37 -10.50 -7.82
N TRP A 257 -2.64 -9.25 -7.46
CA TRP A 257 -3.96 -8.76 -7.08
C TRP A 257 -4.27 -7.47 -7.83
N HIS A 258 -5.52 -7.07 -7.95
CA HIS A 258 -5.93 -5.76 -8.47
C HIS A 258 -7.03 -5.20 -7.58
N SER A 259 -7.12 -3.88 -7.50
CA SER A 259 -8.13 -3.24 -6.68
C SER A 259 -9.43 -3.03 -7.44
N ASN A 260 -10.53 -3.59 -6.93
CA ASN A 260 -11.86 -3.50 -7.54
C ASN A 260 -12.58 -2.16 -7.26
N TYR A 261 -11.88 -1.07 -6.95
CA TYR A 261 -12.52 0.23 -6.82
C TYR A 261 -13.13 0.64 -8.17
N ASN A 262 -14.47 0.57 -8.25
CA ASN A 262 -15.29 1.18 -9.30
C ASN A 262 -15.06 2.69 -9.25
N THR A 263 -13.97 3.15 -9.87
CA THR A 263 -13.65 4.55 -9.93
C THR A 263 -14.53 5.16 -11.00
N SER A 264 -15.34 6.14 -10.59
CA SER A 264 -15.89 7.10 -11.54
C SER A 264 -14.74 7.70 -12.36
N THR A 265 -14.99 8.14 -13.60
CA THR A 265 -13.92 8.60 -14.51
C THR A 265 -13.04 9.73 -13.95
N GLN A 266 -13.50 10.46 -12.93
CA GLN A 266 -12.68 11.44 -12.19
C GLN A 266 -11.79 10.80 -11.14
N GLU A 267 -12.25 9.80 -10.40
CA GLU A 267 -11.46 9.07 -9.38
C GLU A 267 -10.39 8.15 -10.01
N ALA A 268 -10.60 7.69 -11.25
CA ALA A 268 -9.63 6.89 -11.98
C ALA A 268 -8.32 7.67 -12.26
N ALA A 269 -8.40 9.00 -12.41
CA ALA A 269 -7.22 9.85 -12.49
C ALA A 269 -6.49 9.97 -11.14
N PHE A 270 -7.22 9.90 -10.02
CA PHE A 270 -6.63 9.86 -8.68
C PHE A 270 -5.93 8.52 -8.39
N ASP A 271 -6.51 7.37 -8.80
CA ASP A 271 -5.93 6.03 -8.58
C ASP A 271 -4.55 5.85 -9.24
N GLN A 272 -4.28 6.55 -10.35
CA GLN A 272 -3.00 6.48 -11.06
C GLN A 272 -1.80 7.01 -10.26
N HIS A 273 -2.05 7.82 -9.23
CA HIS A 273 -1.03 8.41 -8.38
C HIS A 273 -1.10 7.93 -6.92
N ILE A 274 -2.09 7.10 -6.57
CA ILE A 274 -2.13 6.46 -5.25
C ILE A 274 -0.93 5.52 -5.16
N LEU A 275 -0.01 5.86 -4.28
CA LEU A 275 1.12 5.00 -3.95
C LEU A 275 0.62 3.91 -3.00
N SER A 276 0.87 2.65 -3.37
CA SER A 276 0.52 1.49 -2.55
C SER A 276 1.75 0.59 -2.32
N GLY A 277 1.66 -0.25 -1.29
CA GLY A 277 2.62 -1.33 -1.08
C GLY A 277 2.39 -2.49 -2.06
N LEU A 278 3.20 -3.54 -1.93
CA LEU A 278 3.01 -4.77 -2.72
C LEU A 278 1.89 -5.67 -2.20
N LEU A 279 1.57 -5.62 -0.91
CA LEU A 279 0.61 -6.53 -0.27
C LEU A 279 -0.83 -6.07 -0.49
N ALA A 280 -1.72 -7.03 -0.69
CA ALA A 280 -3.13 -6.78 -0.92
C ALA A 280 -3.85 -6.33 0.36
N PRO A 281 -4.86 -5.46 0.27
CA PRO A 281 -5.69 -5.10 1.42
C PRO A 281 -6.65 -6.22 1.86
N SER A 282 -7.02 -7.16 0.98
CA SER A 282 -7.99 -8.23 1.24
C SER A 282 -7.86 -9.37 0.21
N SER A 283 -8.41 -10.55 0.52
CA SER A 283 -8.54 -11.70 -0.40
C SER A 283 -9.43 -11.40 -1.62
N VAL A 284 -10.40 -10.48 -1.50
CA VAL A 284 -11.31 -10.08 -2.60
C VAL A 284 -10.55 -9.60 -3.85
N GLU A 285 -9.38 -9.00 -3.64
CA GLU A 285 -8.52 -8.44 -4.70
C GLU A 285 -7.86 -9.55 -5.56
N PHE A 286 -8.00 -10.82 -5.16
CA PHE A 286 -7.55 -12.00 -5.90
C PHE A 286 -8.68 -12.67 -6.73
N SER A 287 -9.87 -12.05 -6.79
CA SER A 287 -11.06 -12.64 -7.44
C SER A 287 -10.87 -13.01 -8.93
N GLN A 288 -9.95 -12.38 -9.66
CA GLN A 288 -9.67 -12.70 -11.07
C GLN A 288 -8.43 -13.58 -11.29
N PHE A 289 -7.70 -13.95 -10.23
CA PHE A 289 -6.40 -14.62 -10.35
C PHE A 289 -6.50 -16.13 -10.11
N GLN A 290 -7.23 -16.78 -11.01
CA GLN A 290 -7.35 -18.24 -11.09
C GLN A 290 -6.20 -18.83 -11.91
N HIS A 291 -5.82 -20.08 -11.62
CA HIS A 291 -4.89 -20.87 -12.45
C HIS A 291 -3.47 -20.29 -12.62
N LEU A 292 -3.08 -19.35 -11.76
CA LEU A 292 -1.67 -18.98 -11.65
C LEU A 292 -0.89 -20.14 -11.06
N ARG A 293 0.25 -20.44 -11.67
CA ARG A 293 1.24 -21.37 -11.14
C ARG A 293 2.52 -20.63 -10.77
N PRO A 294 3.17 -21.00 -9.66
CA PRO A 294 4.53 -20.53 -9.41
C PRO A 294 5.43 -21.05 -10.55
N LEU A 295 6.29 -20.20 -11.09
CA LEU A 295 7.31 -20.69 -12.02
C LEU A 295 8.42 -21.38 -11.22
N PRO A 296 8.93 -22.53 -11.66
CA PRO A 296 10.05 -23.15 -10.99
C PRO A 296 11.26 -22.21 -11.03
N ALA A 297 12.17 -22.44 -10.09
CA ALA A 297 13.47 -21.81 -10.01
C ALA A 297 14.31 -22.08 -11.27
N PHE A 298 13.96 -21.49 -12.41
CA PHE A 298 14.81 -21.53 -13.57
C PHE A 298 16.09 -20.78 -13.21
N GLY A 299 17.24 -21.41 -13.47
CA GLY A 299 18.60 -21.02 -13.06
C GLY A 299 19.11 -19.65 -13.58
N THR A 300 18.21 -18.71 -13.80
CA THR A 300 18.49 -17.29 -13.99
C THR A 300 18.77 -16.62 -12.64
N THR A 301 19.74 -15.73 -12.66
CA THR A 301 20.37 -14.90 -11.61
C THR A 301 19.44 -14.08 -10.69
N GLY A 302 18.13 -14.29 -10.72
CA GLY A 302 17.10 -13.50 -10.03
C GLY A 302 16.63 -14.03 -8.67
N GLN A 303 17.01 -15.24 -8.27
CA GLN A 303 16.51 -15.87 -7.04
C GLN A 303 17.20 -15.36 -5.77
N GLN A 304 16.89 -14.13 -5.38
CA GLN A 304 17.12 -13.69 -4.00
C GLN A 304 15.84 -13.91 -3.19
N PRO A 305 15.95 -14.48 -1.98
CA PRO A 305 14.79 -14.60 -1.10
C PRO A 305 14.12 -13.25 -0.89
N ILE A 306 12.79 -13.25 -0.88
CA ILE A 306 12.02 -12.08 -0.51
C ILE A 306 12.33 -11.76 0.96
N GLN A 307 12.62 -10.49 1.25
CA GLN A 307 12.93 -10.07 2.63
C GLN A 307 12.06 -8.90 3.06
N LEU A 308 11.45 -9.06 4.23
CA LEU A 308 10.77 -7.97 4.93
C LEU A 308 11.82 -7.10 5.64
N THR A 309 11.93 -5.83 5.25
CA THR A 309 12.90 -4.89 5.84
C THR A 309 12.23 -3.61 6.31
N ASN A 310 12.92 -2.81 7.11
CA ASN A 310 12.46 -1.47 7.48
C ASN A 310 12.42 -0.48 6.29
N GLN A 311 12.98 -0.85 5.13
CA GLN A 311 12.88 -0.08 3.88
C GLN A 311 11.73 -0.55 2.98
N GLY A 312 11.01 -1.60 3.39
CA GLY A 312 9.96 -2.25 2.59
C GLY A 312 10.31 -3.70 2.23
N ILE A 313 9.57 -4.25 1.28
CA ILE A 313 9.81 -5.60 0.75
C ILE A 313 10.96 -5.52 -0.24
N ARG A 314 12.06 -6.19 0.09
CA ARG A 314 13.19 -6.39 -0.82
C ARG A 314 12.90 -7.59 -1.70
N ILE A 315 12.87 -7.37 -3.01
CA ILE A 315 12.54 -8.39 -4.01
C ILE A 315 13.34 -8.16 -5.29
N SER A 316 13.67 -9.24 -5.99
CA SER A 316 14.29 -9.19 -7.30
C SER A 316 13.21 -9.39 -8.36
N MET A 317 13.09 -8.47 -9.32
CA MET A 317 12.05 -8.53 -10.35
C MET A 317 12.62 -8.08 -11.70
N TYR A 318 12.11 -8.63 -12.79
CA TYR A 318 12.39 -8.11 -14.13
C TYR A 318 11.63 -6.79 -14.32
N LEU A 319 12.38 -5.69 -14.51
CA LEU A 319 11.82 -4.35 -14.71
C LEU A 319 12.03 -3.88 -16.14
N GLU A 320 10.96 -3.38 -16.75
CA GLU A 320 10.97 -2.71 -18.05
C GLU A 320 10.43 -1.29 -17.91
N SER A 321 11.08 -0.30 -18.53
CA SER A 321 10.59 1.08 -18.50
C SER A 321 9.22 1.19 -19.20
N ALA A 322 8.27 1.82 -18.51
CA ALA A 322 6.93 2.12 -19.03
C ALA A 322 6.84 3.52 -19.66
N ASP A 323 7.95 4.27 -19.72
CA ASP A 323 7.99 5.65 -20.21
C ASP A 323 7.49 5.77 -21.65
N GLY A 324 6.54 6.68 -21.87
CA GLY A 324 5.87 6.92 -23.15
C GLY A 324 4.99 5.79 -23.68
N ARG A 325 4.75 4.72 -22.91
CA ARG A 325 3.91 3.57 -23.36
C ARG A 325 2.44 3.71 -22.99
N GLU A 326 2.15 4.42 -21.92
CA GLU A 326 0.79 4.79 -21.54
C GLU A 326 0.66 6.32 -21.58
N ARG A 327 -0.54 6.84 -21.88
CA ARG A 327 -0.76 8.29 -22.09
C ARG A 327 -0.22 9.14 -20.93
N ASP A 328 -0.29 8.61 -19.71
CA ASP A 328 0.07 9.29 -18.48
C ASP A 328 1.25 8.62 -17.74
N SER A 329 2.04 7.75 -18.41
CA SER A 329 3.23 7.15 -17.79
C SER A 329 4.33 8.17 -17.53
N THR A 330 5.02 8.04 -16.41
CA THR A 330 6.17 8.87 -16.05
C THR A 330 7.49 8.13 -16.34
N PRO A 331 8.63 8.85 -16.46
CA PRO A 331 9.95 8.22 -16.61
C PRO A 331 10.39 7.34 -15.41
N ASP A 332 9.66 7.42 -14.28
CA ASP A 332 9.86 6.57 -13.10
C ASP A 332 8.95 5.35 -13.07
N ASP A 333 8.05 5.19 -14.04
CA ASP A 333 7.15 4.05 -14.11
C ASP A 333 7.83 2.87 -14.82
N PHE A 334 7.70 1.70 -14.20
CA PHE A 334 8.24 0.44 -14.66
C PHE A 334 7.17 -0.63 -14.61
N TYR A 335 7.09 -1.43 -15.68
CA TYR A 335 6.43 -2.73 -15.63
C TYR A 335 7.35 -3.69 -14.87
N ALA A 336 6.84 -4.26 -13.79
CA ALA A 336 7.49 -5.31 -13.02
C ALA A 336 6.80 -6.64 -13.30
N VAL A 337 7.54 -7.60 -13.84
CA VAL A 337 7.03 -8.94 -14.15
C VAL A 337 7.05 -9.79 -12.88
N LEU A 338 5.94 -10.46 -12.60
CA LEU A 338 5.84 -11.44 -11.51
C LEU A 338 6.30 -12.79 -12.04
N ASP A 339 7.13 -13.50 -11.26
CA ASP A 339 7.69 -14.81 -11.63
C ASP A 339 6.67 -15.93 -11.30
N CYS A 340 5.45 -15.76 -11.82
CA CYS A 340 4.37 -16.72 -11.84
C CYS A 340 3.71 -16.67 -13.23
N ALA A 341 2.98 -17.71 -13.61
CA ALA A 341 2.40 -17.76 -14.96
C ALA A 341 1.02 -18.40 -15.01
N ILE A 342 0.28 -18.05 -16.05
CA ILE A 342 -0.85 -18.84 -16.54
C ILE A 342 -0.37 -19.56 -17.79
N GLN A 343 -0.64 -20.86 -17.87
CA GLN A 343 -0.32 -21.65 -19.05
C GLN A 343 -1.32 -21.31 -20.18
N GLY A 344 -0.82 -20.83 -21.31
CA GLY A 344 -1.61 -20.60 -22.52
C GLY A 344 -1.18 -21.53 -23.68
N GLU A 345 -1.91 -21.46 -24.79
CA GLU A 345 -1.66 -22.31 -25.97
C GLU A 345 -0.29 -22.07 -26.61
N GLU A 346 0.18 -20.82 -26.62
CA GLU A 346 1.47 -20.42 -27.21
C GLU A 346 2.63 -20.37 -26.19
N GLY A 347 2.38 -20.76 -24.94
CA GLY A 347 3.38 -20.76 -23.87
C GLY A 347 2.88 -20.15 -22.56
N ASP A 348 3.82 -19.94 -21.63
CA ASP A 348 3.54 -19.34 -20.33
C ASP A 348 3.45 -17.82 -20.41
N TYR A 349 2.41 -17.28 -19.79
CA TYR A 349 2.21 -15.84 -19.66
C TYR A 349 2.35 -15.40 -18.22
N CYS A 350 3.18 -14.40 -17.97
CA CYS A 350 3.42 -13.82 -16.66
C CYS A 350 2.59 -12.54 -16.45
N PRO A 351 1.98 -12.34 -15.27
CA PRO A 351 1.37 -11.07 -14.93
C PRO A 351 2.44 -10.00 -14.70
N ARG A 352 2.11 -8.75 -15.04
CA ARG A 352 2.94 -7.59 -14.70
C ARG A 352 2.17 -6.58 -13.87
N ILE A 353 2.85 -5.98 -12.90
CA ILE A 353 2.35 -4.88 -12.07
C ILE A 353 3.10 -3.60 -12.41
N MET A 354 2.52 -2.44 -12.07
CA MET A 354 3.17 -1.15 -12.27
C MET A 354 3.87 -0.71 -10.97
N LEU A 355 5.17 -0.43 -11.07
CA LEU A 355 5.96 0.16 -10.00
C LEU A 355 6.44 1.54 -10.40
N ARG A 356 6.35 2.49 -9.48
CA ARG A 356 6.93 3.83 -9.61
C ARG A 356 8.16 3.96 -8.72
N ARG A 357 9.28 4.40 -9.30
CA ARG A 357 10.50 4.71 -8.54
C ARG A 357 10.31 5.99 -7.73
N LEU A 358 10.50 5.91 -6.42
CA LEU A 358 10.42 7.06 -5.51
C LEU A 358 11.79 7.75 -5.38
N ALA A 359 12.84 6.96 -5.12
CA ALA A 359 14.22 7.42 -5.01
C ALA A 359 15.17 6.21 -5.06
N GLY A 360 16.27 6.30 -5.83
CA GLY A 360 17.25 5.21 -5.92
C GLY A 360 16.62 3.86 -6.30
N ASN A 361 16.68 2.89 -5.38
CA ASN A 361 16.07 1.56 -5.52
C ASN A 361 14.77 1.40 -4.70
N GLN A 362 14.19 2.48 -4.19
CA GLN A 362 12.91 2.48 -3.47
C GLN A 362 11.75 2.76 -4.42
N TYR A 363 10.72 1.92 -4.35
CA TYR A 363 9.56 1.94 -5.24
C TYR A 363 8.25 1.92 -4.45
N ALA A 364 7.17 2.25 -5.15
CA ALA A 364 5.80 2.03 -4.75
C ALA A 364 5.06 1.31 -5.86
N ARG A 365 4.03 0.53 -5.51
CA ARG A 365 3.04 0.06 -6.48
C ARG A 365 2.10 1.21 -6.83
N VAL A 366 1.71 1.32 -8.09
CA VAL A 366 0.74 2.32 -8.58
C VAL A 366 -0.27 1.66 -9.53
N ARG A 367 -1.34 2.36 -9.89
CA ARG A 367 -2.35 1.89 -10.86
C ARG A 367 -2.96 0.55 -10.46
N THR A 368 -3.35 0.42 -9.20
CA THR A 368 -3.88 -0.82 -8.65
C THR A 368 -5.19 -1.27 -9.30
N GLY A 369 -5.98 -0.36 -9.89
CA GLY A 369 -7.23 -0.68 -10.58
C GLY A 369 -7.11 -1.13 -12.04
N ASN A 370 -5.94 -1.01 -12.70
CA ASN A 370 -5.78 -1.39 -14.11
C ASN A 370 -5.02 -2.71 -14.27
N VAL A 371 -5.58 -3.57 -15.12
CA VAL A 371 -5.32 -5.00 -15.33
C VAL A 371 -3.83 -5.38 -15.35
N CYS A 372 -3.49 -6.40 -14.55
CA CYS A 372 -2.32 -7.26 -14.67
C CYS A 372 -2.23 -7.78 -16.11
N THR A 373 -1.53 -7.05 -16.98
CA THR A 373 -1.44 -7.42 -18.39
C THR A 373 -0.49 -8.60 -18.50
N MET A 374 -0.99 -9.70 -19.06
CA MET A 374 -0.25 -10.93 -19.23
C MET A 374 0.73 -10.76 -20.40
N ILE A 375 2.00 -11.06 -20.18
CA ILE A 375 3.02 -11.05 -21.24
C ILE A 375 3.64 -12.44 -21.36
N PRO A 376 4.09 -12.86 -22.56
CA PRO A 376 4.91 -14.07 -22.67
C PRO A 376 6.10 -13.99 -21.71
N ALA A 377 6.45 -15.12 -21.08
CA ALA A 377 7.56 -15.18 -20.14
C ALA A 377 8.82 -14.50 -20.73
N PRO A 378 9.49 -13.59 -20.00
CA PRO A 378 10.64 -12.86 -20.52
C PRO A 378 11.74 -13.82 -20.98
N ASP A 379 12.06 -13.77 -22.28
CA ASP A 379 13.16 -14.55 -22.84
C ASP A 379 14.50 -13.92 -22.42
N SER A 380 15.15 -14.50 -21.42
CA SER A 380 16.47 -14.05 -20.93
C SER A 380 17.57 -14.05 -21.99
N THR A 381 17.35 -14.72 -23.13
CA THR A 381 18.31 -14.81 -24.24
C THR A 381 18.11 -13.73 -25.31
N LYS A 382 16.98 -13.03 -25.29
CA LYS A 382 16.72 -11.88 -26.16
C LYS A 382 17.09 -10.59 -25.42
N PRO A 383 17.84 -9.67 -26.04
CA PRO A 383 18.09 -8.35 -25.45
C PRO A 383 16.77 -7.58 -25.36
N GLY A 384 16.07 -7.70 -24.25
CA GLY A 384 14.92 -6.89 -23.91
C GLY A 384 15.33 -5.47 -23.50
N ARG A 385 14.35 -4.55 -23.41
CA ARG A 385 14.56 -3.18 -22.86
C ARG A 385 14.61 -3.16 -21.32
N GLY A 386 14.64 -4.32 -20.68
CA GLY A 386 14.53 -4.48 -19.22
C GLY A 386 15.57 -5.44 -18.66
N GLY A 387 15.50 -5.68 -17.36
CA GLY A 387 16.39 -6.62 -16.69
C GLY A 387 16.02 -6.82 -15.22
N TYR A 388 16.54 -7.89 -14.62
CA TYR A 388 16.35 -8.15 -13.19
C TYR A 388 17.05 -7.09 -12.34
N LYS A 389 16.31 -6.53 -11.39
CA LYS A 389 16.82 -5.56 -10.42
C LYS A 389 16.28 -5.90 -9.04
N THR A 390 17.15 -5.76 -8.04
CA THR A 390 16.71 -5.76 -6.64
C THR A 390 16.10 -4.41 -6.30
N VAL A 391 14.85 -4.43 -5.87
CA VAL A 391 14.08 -3.25 -5.47
C VAL A 391 13.56 -3.37 -4.05
N PHE A 392 13.26 -2.21 -3.45
CA PHE A 392 12.63 -2.10 -2.14
C PHE A 392 11.28 -1.43 -2.32
N VAL A 393 10.19 -2.18 -2.22
CA VAL A 393 8.85 -1.59 -2.33
C VAL A 393 8.33 -1.23 -0.94
N LYS A 394 8.11 0.06 -0.71
CA LYS A 394 7.68 0.57 0.60
C LYS A 394 6.30 0.03 0.98
N ARG A 395 6.13 -0.34 2.25
CA ARG A 395 4.82 -0.73 2.81
C ARG A 395 3.83 0.43 2.82
N ASN A 396 4.29 1.58 3.30
CA ASN A 396 3.55 2.84 3.34
C ASN A 396 4.32 3.87 2.50
N PRO A 397 4.21 3.82 1.17
CA PRO A 397 4.99 4.68 0.30
C PRO A 397 4.57 6.14 0.42
N ALA A 398 5.57 7.01 0.43
CA ALA A 398 5.42 8.45 0.31
C ALA A 398 6.68 9.01 -0.34
N TYR A 399 6.54 10.10 -1.11
CA TYR A 399 7.69 10.90 -1.50
C TYR A 399 8.23 11.60 -0.26
N VAL A 400 9.49 11.31 0.07
CA VAL A 400 10.20 12.00 1.15
C VAL A 400 11.18 12.96 0.47
N LEU A 401 10.70 14.15 0.17
CA LEU A 401 11.53 15.25 -0.30
C LEU A 401 11.95 16.12 0.88
N PRO A 402 13.17 16.69 0.88
CA PRO A 402 13.58 17.57 1.95
C PRO A 402 12.70 18.83 1.97
N ASP A 403 12.39 19.33 3.17
CA ASP A 403 11.77 20.64 3.31
C ASP A 403 12.73 21.74 2.83
N VAL A 404 12.17 22.78 2.22
CA VAL A 404 12.97 23.88 1.68
C VAL A 404 13.06 24.97 2.72
N SER A 405 14.27 25.26 3.18
CA SER A 405 14.49 26.32 4.16
C SER A 405 14.51 27.69 3.48
N VAL A 406 13.72 28.64 3.97
CA VAL A 406 13.80 30.04 3.55
C VAL A 406 14.55 30.80 4.63
N LEU A 407 15.74 31.30 4.30
CA LEU A 407 16.61 31.95 5.29
C LEU A 407 15.90 33.16 5.90
N ARG A 408 15.79 33.18 7.24
CA ARG A 408 15.06 34.21 7.99
C ARG A 408 15.82 35.53 8.08
N ALA A 409 15.06 36.62 8.24
CA ALA A 409 15.58 37.91 8.68
C ALA A 409 16.45 37.75 9.96
N GLY A 410 17.66 38.32 9.93
CA GLY A 410 18.65 38.25 11.00
C GLY A 410 19.77 37.21 10.80
N TRP A 411 19.64 36.26 9.87
CA TRP A 411 20.77 35.44 9.45
C TRP A 411 21.69 36.27 8.54
N LYS A 412 22.92 36.54 9.00
CA LYS A 412 23.92 37.19 8.15
C LYS A 412 24.25 36.25 7.01
N ALA A 413 23.91 36.69 5.80
CA ALA A 413 24.41 36.17 4.54
C ALA A 413 25.94 36.00 4.65
N THR A 414 26.41 34.76 4.87
CA THR A 414 27.85 34.47 4.81
C THR A 414 28.33 34.79 3.40
N GLY A 415 29.34 35.67 3.29
CA GLY A 415 29.97 36.05 2.02
C GLY A 415 29.72 37.48 1.52
N THR A 416 28.84 38.28 2.12
CA THR A 416 28.68 39.70 1.72
C THR A 416 29.31 40.67 2.73
N ARG A 417 30.09 41.65 2.23
CA ARG A 417 30.56 42.78 3.04
C ARG A 417 29.34 43.61 3.46
N GLY A 418 28.82 43.38 4.66
CA GLY A 418 27.85 44.29 5.27
C GLY A 418 26.70 43.67 6.07
N GLY A 419 26.51 42.35 6.07
CA GLY A 419 25.46 41.72 6.91
C GLY A 419 24.06 42.30 6.65
N MET A 420 23.60 42.25 5.39
CA MET A 420 22.22 42.61 5.04
C MET A 420 21.22 41.64 5.72
N GLU A 421 20.15 42.20 6.28
CA GLU A 421 19.00 41.41 6.76
C GLU A 421 18.26 40.79 5.57
N ALA A 422 17.90 39.50 5.69
CA ALA A 422 17.14 38.78 4.66
C ALA A 422 15.69 39.30 4.56
N TYR A 423 15.12 39.22 3.35
CA TYR A 423 13.73 39.60 3.09
C TYR A 423 12.76 38.75 3.92
N ARG A 424 11.66 39.38 4.37
CA ARG A 424 10.61 38.70 5.13
C ARG A 424 9.55 38.16 4.17
N VAL A 425 9.14 36.91 4.35
CA VAL A 425 7.94 36.37 3.69
C VAL A 425 6.70 37.02 4.30
N ILE A 426 5.93 37.75 3.50
CA ILE A 426 4.69 38.42 3.92
C ILE A 426 3.43 37.75 3.36
N ASP A 427 3.57 36.95 2.30
CA ASP A 427 2.46 36.19 1.71
C ASP A 427 2.99 34.87 1.12
N ALA A 428 2.15 33.83 1.11
CA ALA A 428 2.50 32.50 0.63
C ALA A 428 1.27 31.74 0.15
N TYR A 429 1.40 31.05 -0.98
CA TYR A 429 0.36 30.16 -1.52
C TYR A 429 0.98 28.83 -2.00
N PRO A 430 0.32 27.68 -1.83
CA PRO A 430 -0.97 27.46 -1.15
C PRO A 430 -0.93 27.70 0.37
N PRO A 431 -2.07 28.03 1.04
CA PRO A 431 -2.10 28.18 2.48
C PRO A 431 -1.63 26.88 3.18
N GLY A 432 -0.61 26.98 4.02
CA GLY A 432 -0.02 25.84 4.73
C GLY A 432 1.19 25.17 4.07
N SER A 433 1.59 25.58 2.86
CA SER A 433 2.90 25.21 2.29
C SER A 433 4.04 25.86 3.07
N TRP A 434 3.84 27.10 3.53
CA TRP A 434 4.76 27.87 4.35
C TRP A 434 4.49 27.70 5.85
N VAL A 435 5.55 27.40 6.61
CA VAL A 435 5.52 27.32 8.08
C VAL A 435 6.35 28.47 8.66
N PRO A 436 5.74 29.63 8.96
CA PRO A 436 6.46 30.82 9.42
C PRO A 436 7.32 30.56 10.67
N SER A 437 6.81 29.76 11.62
CA SER A 437 7.45 29.42 12.89
C SER A 437 8.69 28.55 12.76
N LEU A 438 8.92 27.92 11.60
CA LEU A 438 10.15 27.19 11.27
C LEU A 438 10.96 27.83 10.14
N GLY A 439 10.34 28.70 9.33
CA GLY A 439 11.00 29.29 8.18
C GLY A 439 11.18 28.29 7.03
N VAL A 440 10.26 27.33 6.87
CA VAL A 440 10.37 26.25 5.88
C VAL A 440 9.12 26.14 5.01
N LEU A 441 9.32 25.77 3.75
CA LEU A 441 8.28 25.25 2.89
C LEU A 441 8.22 23.72 3.03
N ARG A 442 7.04 23.18 3.33
CA ARG A 442 6.82 21.73 3.42
C ARG A 442 6.66 21.12 2.04
N SER A 443 7.56 20.22 1.68
CA SER A 443 7.49 19.51 0.41
C SER A 443 6.27 18.59 0.36
N ARG A 444 5.66 18.48 -0.82
CA ARG A 444 4.50 17.64 -1.13
C ARG A 444 4.82 16.71 -2.29
N ASP A 445 3.83 15.92 -2.75
CA ASP A 445 4.01 15.04 -3.90
C ASP A 445 4.39 15.87 -5.14
N PRO A 446 5.62 15.74 -5.65
CA PRO A 446 6.12 16.60 -6.71
C PRO A 446 5.53 16.27 -8.09
N TYR A 447 4.82 15.14 -8.25
CA TYR A 447 4.11 14.81 -9.48
C TYR A 447 2.75 15.53 -9.56
N TRP A 448 2.09 15.74 -8.42
CA TRP A 448 0.85 16.51 -8.34
C TRP A 448 1.09 18.00 -8.23
N GLU A 449 2.06 18.39 -7.40
CA GLU A 449 2.36 19.78 -7.09
C GLU A 449 3.83 20.08 -7.42
N PRO A 450 4.22 20.11 -8.71
CA PRO A 450 5.60 20.44 -9.11
C PRO A 450 5.97 21.87 -8.72
N VAL A 451 4.97 22.75 -8.58
CA VAL A 451 5.11 24.09 -8.01
C VAL A 451 4.79 24.04 -6.52
N LEU A 452 5.82 24.05 -5.69
CA LEU A 452 5.72 23.92 -4.24
C LEU A 452 5.00 25.10 -3.58
N ALA A 453 5.41 26.32 -3.92
CA ALA A 453 4.81 27.54 -3.39
C ALA A 453 5.17 28.77 -4.21
N ALA A 454 4.29 29.78 -4.18
CA ALA A 454 4.63 31.16 -4.51
C ALA A 454 4.72 31.97 -3.21
N LEU A 455 5.82 32.70 -3.03
CA LEU A 455 6.14 33.47 -1.84
C LEU A 455 6.32 34.94 -2.21
N ARG A 456 5.69 35.83 -1.44
CA ARG A 456 5.95 37.27 -1.53
C ARG A 456 6.92 37.68 -0.42
N PHE A 457 8.01 38.27 -0.83
CA PHE A 457 9.06 38.77 0.04
C PHE A 457 9.03 40.29 0.11
N GLU A 458 9.21 40.84 1.30
CA GLU A 458 9.31 42.28 1.56
C GLU A 458 10.69 42.61 2.15
N SER A 459 11.31 43.67 1.63
CA SER A 459 12.60 44.13 2.13
C SER A 459 12.46 44.68 3.56
N PRO A 460 13.35 44.29 4.50
CA PRO A 460 13.32 44.78 5.87
C PRO A 460 13.68 46.27 5.97
N THR A 461 14.41 46.80 4.98
CA THR A 461 14.88 48.20 4.98
C THR A 461 13.99 49.13 4.16
N ASN A 462 13.17 48.60 3.25
CA ASN A 462 12.22 49.37 2.47
C ASN A 462 11.01 48.50 2.10
N PRO A 463 9.87 48.63 2.80
CA PRO A 463 8.66 47.83 2.55
C PRO A 463 8.08 47.94 1.13
N GLN A 464 8.50 48.97 0.37
CA GLN A 464 8.08 49.17 -1.00
C GLN A 464 8.88 48.31 -2.01
N ILE A 465 9.97 47.67 -1.57
CA ILE A 465 10.71 46.71 -2.38
C ILE A 465 10.18 45.32 -2.07
N ARG A 466 9.44 44.76 -3.02
CA ARG A 466 8.86 43.42 -2.94
C ARG A 466 9.33 42.57 -4.11
N VAL A 467 9.43 41.27 -3.88
CA VAL A 467 9.74 40.29 -4.92
C VAL A 467 8.87 39.05 -4.69
N ASP A 468 8.28 38.56 -5.77
CA ASP A 468 7.54 37.31 -5.74
C ASP A 468 8.47 36.19 -6.23
N VAL A 469 8.54 35.10 -5.50
CA VAL A 469 9.40 33.95 -5.84
C VAL A 469 8.56 32.70 -5.84
N VAL A 470 8.57 32.00 -6.97
CA VAL A 470 7.97 30.69 -7.12
C VAL A 470 9.04 29.64 -6.92
N VAL A 471 8.73 28.62 -6.13
CA VAL A 471 9.62 27.53 -5.78
C VAL A 471 8.93 26.23 -6.16
N GLY A 472 9.68 25.26 -6.64
CA GLY A 472 9.13 23.96 -7.01
C GLY A 472 10.17 22.86 -7.13
N TRP A 473 9.68 21.65 -7.35
CA TRP A 473 10.50 20.47 -7.62
C TRP A 473 10.44 20.14 -9.09
N ARG A 474 11.56 19.67 -9.65
CA ARG A 474 11.59 19.09 -10.99
C ARG A 474 12.58 17.94 -11.03
N LYS A 475 12.44 17.09 -12.03
CA LYS A 475 13.35 15.96 -12.21
C LYS A 475 14.46 16.32 -13.18
N VAL A 476 15.72 16.15 -12.77
CA VAL A 476 16.91 16.34 -13.60
C VAL A 476 17.78 15.10 -13.48
N GLY A 477 18.06 14.42 -14.60
CA GLY A 477 18.90 13.21 -14.60
C GLY A 477 18.36 12.05 -13.74
N GLY A 478 17.05 11.99 -13.49
CA GLY A 478 16.44 10.96 -12.64
C GLY A 478 16.22 11.37 -11.18
N GLU A 479 16.75 12.52 -10.74
CA GLU A 479 16.67 12.97 -9.35
C GLU A 479 15.82 14.24 -9.19
N TRP A 480 15.12 14.34 -8.06
CA TRP A 480 14.36 15.53 -7.70
C TRP A 480 15.29 16.67 -7.31
N THR A 481 15.25 17.74 -8.09
CA THR A 481 16.03 18.95 -7.92
C THR A 481 15.11 20.13 -7.68
N LEU A 482 15.46 20.95 -6.68
CA LEU A 482 14.74 22.17 -6.37
C LEU A 482 15.01 23.22 -7.45
N TRP A 483 13.98 23.96 -7.84
CA TRP A 483 14.12 25.15 -8.69
C TRP A 483 13.40 26.33 -8.04
N CYS A 484 13.83 27.54 -8.40
CA CYS A 484 13.13 28.75 -8.03
C CYS A 484 13.14 29.74 -9.20
N HIS A 485 12.10 30.55 -9.30
CA HIS A 485 11.99 31.61 -10.28
C HIS A 485 11.44 32.86 -9.58
N ALA A 486 12.19 33.95 -9.66
CA ALA A 486 11.73 35.24 -9.19
C ALA A 486 10.95 35.96 -10.29
N CYS A 487 9.90 36.66 -9.90
CA CYS A 487 9.03 37.45 -10.74
C CYS A 487 8.96 38.90 -10.21
N GLU A 488 8.70 39.85 -11.11
CA GLU A 488 8.34 41.22 -10.70
C GLU A 488 6.99 41.18 -9.98
N THR A 489 6.89 41.82 -8.81
CA THR A 489 5.66 41.85 -8.02
C THR A 489 4.59 42.67 -8.76
N GLN A 490 3.46 42.05 -9.04
CA GLN A 490 2.26 42.73 -9.53
C GLN A 490 1.36 43.03 -8.33
N GLU A 491 1.29 44.30 -7.90
CA GLU A 491 0.59 44.67 -6.66
C GLU A 491 -0.91 44.29 -6.66
N ASP A 492 -1.54 44.30 -7.84
CA ASP A 492 -2.96 43.96 -8.03
C ASP A 492 -3.23 42.44 -8.12
N LEU A 493 -2.18 41.63 -8.29
CA LEU A 493 -2.27 40.17 -8.37
C LEU A 493 -1.71 39.53 -7.09
N GLY A 494 -2.51 38.69 -6.44
CA GLY A 494 -2.06 37.86 -5.31
C GLY A 494 -1.12 36.74 -5.75
N VAL A 495 -0.26 36.25 -4.85
CA VAL A 495 0.66 35.12 -5.12
C VAL A 495 -0.06 33.84 -5.53
N ALA A 496 -1.35 33.70 -5.23
CA ALA A 496 -2.19 32.60 -5.69
C ALA A 496 -2.35 32.55 -7.22
N VAL A 497 -2.49 33.70 -7.88
CA VAL A 497 -2.61 33.76 -9.35
C VAL A 497 -1.28 33.40 -9.99
N LEU A 498 -0.18 33.94 -9.44
CA LEU A 498 1.17 33.61 -9.88
C LEU A 498 1.46 32.10 -9.75
N TRP A 499 1.07 31.49 -8.63
CA TRP A 499 1.22 30.05 -8.42
C TRP A 499 0.46 29.25 -9.49
N ARG A 500 -0.81 29.59 -9.75
CA ARG A 500 -1.65 28.91 -10.75
C ARG A 500 -1.10 29.07 -12.18
N ASP A 501 -0.64 30.27 -12.54
CA ASP A 501 -0.06 30.53 -13.85
C ASP A 501 1.24 29.73 -14.04
N MET A 502 2.02 29.56 -12.98
CA MET A 502 3.22 28.72 -13.01
C MET A 502 2.90 27.22 -13.05
N GLU A 503 1.83 26.74 -12.41
CA GLU A 503 1.38 25.36 -12.59
C GLU A 503 1.03 25.07 -14.06
N PHE A 504 0.33 26.01 -14.71
CA PHE A 504 0.02 25.89 -16.13
C PHE A 504 1.28 25.96 -17.02
N ALA A 505 2.25 26.80 -16.66
CA ALA A 505 3.50 26.90 -17.41
C ALA A 505 4.36 25.64 -17.27
N VAL A 506 4.43 25.06 -16.07
CA VAL A 506 5.21 23.85 -15.79
C VAL A 506 4.61 22.60 -16.46
N THR A 507 3.28 22.49 -16.49
CA THR A 507 2.60 21.40 -17.23
C THR A 507 2.87 21.45 -18.74
N GLY A 508 3.22 22.63 -19.28
CA GLY A 508 3.69 22.81 -20.66
C GLY A 508 5.18 22.53 -20.91
N GLY A 509 5.96 22.14 -19.88
CA GLY A 509 7.37 21.74 -19.99
C GLY A 509 8.36 22.63 -19.21
N PHE A 510 9.34 22.00 -18.55
CA PHE A 510 10.31 22.66 -17.65
C PHE A 510 11.51 23.36 -18.34
N GLU A 511 11.63 23.25 -19.67
CA GLU A 511 12.80 23.75 -20.43
C GLU A 511 13.02 25.27 -20.33
N ARG A 512 12.00 26.02 -19.89
CA ARG A 512 12.03 27.49 -19.77
C ARG A 512 12.55 28.03 -18.44
N PHE A 513 12.77 27.17 -17.43
CA PHE A 513 13.14 27.60 -16.08
C PHE A 513 14.57 27.14 -15.71
N PRO A 514 15.53 28.05 -15.41
CA PRO A 514 16.91 27.69 -15.11
C PRO A 514 17.08 26.96 -13.76
N VAL A 515 18.08 26.07 -13.63
CA VAL A 515 18.33 25.22 -12.42
C VAL A 515 18.94 26.03 -11.27
N THR A 516 19.38 27.25 -11.52
CA THR A 516 20.10 28.04 -10.52
C THR A 516 20.01 29.52 -10.83
N GLY A 517 19.63 30.32 -9.84
CA GLY A 517 19.86 31.77 -9.80
C GLY A 517 19.03 32.57 -10.80
N SER A 518 18.01 33.28 -10.33
CA SER A 518 17.30 34.28 -11.15
C SER A 518 17.52 35.66 -10.55
N THR A 519 18.07 36.58 -11.34
CA THR A 519 18.13 38.00 -11.01
C THR A 519 16.91 38.69 -11.57
N VAL A 520 16.11 39.31 -10.71
CA VAL A 520 14.97 40.15 -11.12
C VAL A 520 15.25 41.59 -10.77
N ARG A 521 14.89 42.51 -11.66
CA ARG A 521 14.98 43.93 -11.38
C ARG A 521 13.63 44.43 -10.91
N VAL A 522 13.58 44.96 -9.70
CA VAL A 522 12.38 45.58 -9.14
C VAL A 522 12.43 47.07 -9.41
N LYS A 523 11.44 47.60 -10.15
CA LYS A 523 11.31 49.03 -10.41
C LYS A 523 10.63 49.73 -9.24
N PHE A 524 11.22 50.82 -8.76
CA PHE A 524 10.62 51.66 -7.73
C PHE A 524 10.47 53.12 -8.19
N GLY A 525 9.26 53.67 -8.00
CA GLY A 525 8.81 54.99 -8.47
C GLY A 525 9.13 56.14 -7.53
N GLY A 526 9.58 57.26 -8.09
CA GLY A 526 10.25 58.38 -7.42
C GLY A 526 9.41 59.35 -6.56
N GLU A 527 8.36 58.90 -5.88
CA GLU A 527 7.54 59.80 -5.04
C GLU A 527 7.95 59.89 -3.56
N ASN A 528 8.76 58.97 -3.01
CA ASN A 528 9.01 58.93 -1.56
C ASN A 528 10.47 58.98 -1.09
N LEU A 529 11.43 59.41 -1.92
CA LEU A 529 12.80 59.67 -1.48
C LEU A 529 13.08 61.18 -1.41
N ARG A 530 13.13 61.73 -0.20
CA ARG A 530 13.29 63.18 0.11
C ARG A 530 14.56 63.86 -0.43
N ARG A 531 15.40 63.16 -1.19
CA ARG A 531 16.55 63.74 -1.90
C ARG A 531 16.85 62.90 -3.13
N LEU A 532 16.23 63.20 -4.28
CA LEU A 532 16.75 62.97 -5.64
C LEU A 532 15.76 63.55 -6.68
N LYS A 533 16.26 63.87 -7.88
CA LYS A 533 15.50 64.56 -8.95
C LYS A 533 14.23 63.79 -9.32
N ARG A 534 13.07 64.50 -9.35
CA ARG A 534 11.78 64.01 -9.86
C ARG A 534 11.97 63.31 -11.22
N GLY A 535 11.42 62.10 -11.35
CA GLY A 535 11.29 61.40 -12.63
C GLY A 535 12.27 60.26 -12.91
N SER A 536 13.14 59.87 -11.97
CA SER A 536 14.03 58.72 -12.16
C SER A 536 13.46 57.48 -11.47
N ALA A 537 12.99 56.47 -12.22
CA ALA A 537 12.71 55.16 -11.67
C ALA A 537 14.05 54.50 -11.28
N TYR A 538 14.15 54.02 -10.04
CA TYR A 538 15.32 53.27 -9.60
C TYR A 538 15.01 51.77 -9.74
N GLU A 539 15.88 51.05 -10.45
CA GLU A 539 15.83 49.59 -10.50
C GLU A 539 16.75 49.02 -9.45
N VAL A 540 16.21 48.18 -8.57
CA VAL A 540 17.00 47.42 -7.59
C VAL A 540 17.08 45.98 -8.09
N PRO A 541 18.27 45.49 -8.49
CA PRO A 541 18.44 44.08 -8.82
C PRO A 541 18.39 43.22 -7.54
N VAL A 542 17.47 42.25 -7.54
CA VAL A 542 17.29 41.25 -6.50
C VAL A 542 17.70 39.89 -7.07
N ASP A 543 18.78 39.35 -6.54
CA ASP A 543 19.29 38.03 -6.87
C ASP A 543 18.62 36.99 -5.98
N VAL A 544 17.93 36.03 -6.59
CA VAL A 544 17.34 34.89 -5.87
C VAL A 544 18.17 33.65 -6.16
N ARG A 545 18.72 33.03 -5.12
CA ARG A 545 19.67 31.92 -5.22
C ARG A 545 19.25 30.74 -4.37
N LEU A 546 19.44 29.54 -4.91
CA LEU A 546 19.38 28.30 -4.15
C LEU A 546 20.75 28.03 -3.54
N VAL A 547 20.76 27.71 -2.25
CA VAL A 547 21.97 27.40 -1.49
C VAL A 547 21.77 26.11 -0.70
N GLU A 548 22.87 25.40 -0.42
CA GLU A 548 22.84 24.28 0.51
C GLU A 548 22.96 24.81 1.93
N VAL A 549 22.03 24.43 2.81
CA VAL A 549 21.90 25.01 4.15
C VAL A 549 22.60 24.15 5.20
N ASP A 550 22.76 22.84 4.95
CA ASP A 550 23.45 21.95 5.87
C ASP A 550 24.07 20.71 5.20
N ARG A 551 24.78 19.92 6.03
CA ARG A 551 25.43 18.66 5.63
C ARG A 551 24.45 17.50 5.39
N LEU A 552 23.17 17.68 5.70
CA LEU A 552 22.12 16.69 5.44
C LEU A 552 21.48 16.90 4.06
N GLY A 553 22.04 17.82 3.25
CA GLY A 553 21.56 18.11 1.90
C GLY A 553 20.29 18.95 1.87
N ARG A 554 19.87 19.58 2.99
CA ARG A 554 18.73 20.51 2.97
C ARG A 554 19.06 21.68 2.06
N LYS A 555 18.24 21.85 1.01
CA LYS A 555 18.31 23.01 0.12
C LYS A 555 17.55 24.17 0.74
N GLY A 556 18.05 25.37 0.52
CA GLY A 556 17.41 26.59 0.97
C GLY A 556 17.41 27.67 -0.08
N LEU A 557 16.48 28.59 0.10
CA LEU A 557 16.30 29.77 -0.72
C LEU A 557 16.91 30.98 -0.01
N ARG A 558 17.81 31.68 -0.69
CA ARG A 558 18.46 32.92 -0.24
C ARG A 558 18.15 34.03 -1.24
N ILE A 559 17.64 35.15 -0.74
CA ILE A 559 17.40 36.37 -1.52
C ILE A 559 18.45 37.41 -1.16
N GLU A 560 19.19 37.89 -2.16
CA GLU A 560 20.23 38.90 -2.03
C GLU A 560 19.82 40.16 -2.80
N CYS A 561 19.90 41.32 -2.16
CA CYS A 561 19.66 42.60 -2.83
C CYS A 561 21.02 43.20 -3.23
N CYS A 562 21.23 43.40 -4.53
CA CYS A 562 22.38 44.14 -5.00
C CYS A 562 21.98 45.61 -5.15
N ALA A 563 22.61 46.51 -4.39
CA ALA A 563 22.39 47.94 -4.58
C ALA A 563 22.87 48.36 -5.99
N PRO A 564 22.17 49.29 -6.68
CA PRO A 564 22.74 49.90 -7.87
C PRO A 564 23.99 50.69 -7.44
N ALA A 565 25.13 50.44 -8.10
CA ALA A 565 26.31 51.29 -7.94
C ALA A 565 25.88 52.74 -8.22
N GLN A 566 26.08 53.64 -7.26
CA GLN A 566 25.68 55.04 -7.41
C GLN A 566 26.24 55.62 -8.72
N PRO A 567 25.51 56.49 -9.42
CA PRO A 567 26.07 57.19 -10.57
C PRO A 567 27.14 58.17 -10.06
N HIS A 568 28.41 57.86 -10.32
CA HIS A 568 29.47 58.86 -10.24
C HIS A 568 29.18 59.98 -11.25
N GLY A 569 28.93 61.19 -10.74
CA GLY A 569 28.70 62.39 -11.53
C GLY A 569 29.43 63.61 -10.94
N SER A 570 30.69 63.75 -11.35
CA SER A 570 31.55 64.95 -11.49
C SER A 570 31.21 66.31 -10.82
N GLY A 571 32.17 66.86 -10.07
CA GLY A 571 32.66 68.24 -10.30
C GLY A 571 32.55 69.28 -9.16
N HIS A 572 33.71 69.66 -8.57
CA HIS A 572 34.16 70.98 -8.04
C HIS A 572 33.25 71.81 -7.08
N GLN A 573 33.69 72.46 -5.98
CA GLN A 573 34.96 73.09 -5.59
C GLN A 573 35.13 73.14 -4.05
N GLY A 574 36.39 73.14 -3.58
CA GLY A 574 36.90 74.13 -2.62
C GLY A 574 36.75 73.87 -1.11
N LYS A 575 37.86 73.47 -0.46
CA LYS A 575 38.59 74.31 0.52
C LYS A 575 39.79 73.57 1.14
N ARG A 576 40.98 74.16 0.91
CA ARG A 576 42.22 74.23 1.70
C ARG A 576 42.56 73.07 2.67
N ALA A 577 43.67 72.40 2.37
CA ALA A 577 44.55 71.79 3.38
C ALA A 577 45.77 72.72 3.61
N PRO A 578 46.29 72.84 4.85
CA PRO A 578 47.53 73.53 5.10
C PRO A 578 48.74 72.66 4.75
N SER A 579 49.80 73.35 4.34
CA SER A 579 51.13 72.87 4.01
C SER A 579 51.81 72.07 5.14
N LEU A 580 52.45 70.96 4.78
CA LEU A 580 53.69 70.51 5.42
C LEU A 580 54.71 70.15 4.34
N LEU A 581 55.81 70.91 4.38
CA LEU A 581 57.04 70.73 3.63
C LEU A 581 57.81 69.48 4.08
N GLY A 582 58.61 68.94 3.17
CA GLY A 582 59.76 68.06 3.43
C GLY A 582 59.70 66.77 2.62
N ASN A 583 60.30 66.73 1.43
CA ASN A 583 61.67 66.22 1.19
C ASN A 583 61.79 64.71 1.44
N ASP A 584 62.44 63.88 0.63
CA ASP A 584 63.13 64.00 -0.65
C ASP A 584 63.47 62.56 -1.07
N ASN A 585 63.63 62.31 -2.36
CA ASN A 585 64.42 61.23 -2.99
C ASN A 585 64.43 59.80 -2.41
N THR A 586 63.99 58.82 -3.22
CA THR A 586 64.91 57.83 -3.86
C THR A 586 64.23 56.97 -4.93
N ARG A 587 64.98 56.74 -6.01
CA ARG A 587 64.62 56.01 -7.25
C ARG A 587 64.40 54.50 -7.06
N PRO A 588 63.75 53.82 -8.03
CA PRO A 588 63.64 52.37 -8.07
C PRO A 588 64.85 51.72 -8.78
N SER A 589 65.25 50.52 -8.33
CA SER A 589 66.10 49.63 -9.11
C SER A 589 65.43 48.27 -9.29
N ALA A 590 65.16 47.94 -10.54
CA ALA A 590 64.88 46.59 -11.00
C ALA A 590 66.15 45.73 -10.98
N ARG A 591 66.00 44.44 -10.67
CA ARG A 591 66.52 43.24 -11.38
C ARG A 591 66.86 42.12 -10.41
N GLY A 592 66.47 40.91 -10.80
CA GLY A 592 67.39 39.78 -10.82
C GLY A 592 67.07 38.64 -9.84
N THR A 593 66.76 37.51 -10.46
CA THR A 593 66.68 36.11 -9.96
C THR A 593 65.55 35.74 -9.04
#